data_AF-A0A4Q3STK1-F1
#
_entry.id   AF-A0A4Q3STK1-F1
#
_cell.length_a   1.000
_cell.length_b   1.000
_cell.length_c   1.000
_cell.angle_alpha   90.00
_cell.angle_beta   90.00
_cell.angle_gamma   90.00
#
_symmetry.space_group_name_H-M   'P 1'
#
loop_
_entity.id
_entity.type
_entity.pdbx_description
1 polymer ?
#
loop_
_entity_poly.entity_id
_entity_poly.type
_entity_poly.pdbx_seq_one_letter_code
_entity_poly.pdbx_strand_id
1 'polypeptide(L)'
;MDDLAPAPDAHIELGETGEPRVPHRLFALKDKDTFVVADAFGDIVGTGDGLFHNDTRILSRFRLLLGGQPPSLLSAAIAQDNVFFTSHGANQALPAPGGPVGPPGVLHVERKRFLWEERLYERICCMNYSRDVVLLPLSLEFGADFRDMFEVRGMRRTQRGLIHPPEVDGRSVRFRYEGLDKVERTSVVSFSDPPGRIGGHRADYMYSLQPEGRLELYLEVGAHNGAIPSRERFRYAAARARWDMRARRRHGARIKSSGRLFNEWLEKSRADLALLTTRMETGPYPYAGFPWFSTAFGRDAIITAWQILWFEPSLAKGVLTYLAAHQAEEVSAFRDSAPGKIMHETRKGEMPALGEVPFARYYGGVDTTPLFVALAGAYAERTRDLALIDDLWPALTGAIRWIEQFGDSDGDGLIDYKRGQDSGLSNQGWKDSEDSVFHADGRFPNGPIALVEVQGYAFAAYRAMAKLAHHRGDQDNAARWAARAEQIRETVERRFWMEDLGTYGIAIDGAGELCRVRTSNPGHLLF
;
A
#
# COMPACT_ATOMS: atom_id res chain seq x y z
N MET A 1 -46.08 43.91 50.88
CA MET A 1 -46.53 43.87 49.48
C MET A 1 -45.31 44.15 48.62
N ASP A 2 -44.26 43.34 48.66
CA ASP A 2 -44.22 41.90 48.29
C ASP A 2 -44.65 41.73 46.84
N ASP A 3 -43.69 41.62 45.92
CA ASP A 3 -43.11 40.35 45.51
C ASP A 3 -42.47 40.54 44.14
N LEU A 4 -41.21 40.14 44.00
CA LEU A 4 -40.68 39.40 42.86
C LEU A 4 -39.21 39.07 43.18
N ALA A 5 -39.04 37.87 43.71
CA ALA A 5 -37.79 37.22 44.04
C ALA A 5 -36.79 37.17 42.85
N PRO A 6 -35.48 37.03 43.11
CA PRO A 6 -34.53 36.64 42.07
C PRO A 6 -34.88 35.24 41.56
N ALA A 7 -35.02 35.09 40.24
CA ALA A 7 -35.17 33.79 39.61
C ALA A 7 -33.90 32.94 39.87
N PRO A 8 -34.04 31.68 40.32
CA PRO A 8 -32.92 30.77 40.54
C PRO A 8 -32.47 30.12 39.22
N ASP A 9 -31.17 29.82 39.14
CA ASP A 9 -30.53 28.87 38.24
C ASP A 9 -30.91 28.94 36.75
N ALA A 10 -30.26 29.87 36.04
CA ALA A 10 -30.04 29.67 34.61
C ALA A 10 -29.12 28.46 34.43
N HIS A 11 -29.67 27.34 33.97
CA HIS A 11 -28.91 26.20 33.50
C HIS A 11 -27.85 26.68 32.52
N ILE A 12 -26.57 26.58 32.92
CA ILE A 12 -25.46 26.63 31.97
C ILE A 12 -25.65 25.40 31.07
N GLU A 13 -26.05 25.62 29.82
CA GLU A 13 -25.98 24.61 28.78
C GLU A 13 -24.52 24.17 28.66
N LEU A 14 -24.18 23.07 29.35
CA LEU A 14 -23.00 22.26 29.06
C LEU A 14 -23.26 21.59 27.72
N GLY A 15 -23.06 22.35 26.64
CA GLY A 15 -23.22 21.86 25.28
C GLY A 15 -22.32 20.64 25.07
N GLU A 16 -22.94 19.47 24.88
CA GLU A 16 -22.27 18.31 24.30
C GLU A 16 -21.92 18.66 22.85
N THR A 17 -20.70 19.15 22.62
CA THR A 17 -20.13 19.35 21.27
C THR A 17 -19.70 18.03 20.63
N GLY A 18 -20.35 16.92 20.98
CA GLY A 18 -20.05 15.60 20.47
C GLY A 18 -20.61 15.45 19.07
N GLU A 19 -19.92 16.01 18.06
CA GLU A 19 -20.21 15.66 16.68
C GLU A 19 -20.14 14.12 16.53
N PRO A 20 -21.17 13.47 15.97
CA PRO A 20 -21.14 12.03 15.76
C PRO A 20 -19.94 11.64 14.89
N ARG A 21 -19.28 10.52 15.23
CA ARG A 21 -18.18 9.93 14.44
C ARG A 21 -18.72 9.40 13.10
N VAL A 22 -18.77 10.27 12.10
CA VAL A 22 -19.16 10.01 10.70
C VAL A 22 -17.88 9.67 9.88
N PRO A 23 -17.90 8.81 8.84
CA PRO A 23 -16.77 7.93 8.49
C PRO A 23 -15.49 8.71 8.21
N HIS A 24 -14.47 8.43 9.01
CA HIS A 24 -13.25 9.21 8.99
C HIS A 24 -12.43 8.98 7.73
N ARG A 25 -11.97 10.08 7.15
CA ARG A 25 -10.84 10.11 6.24
C ARG A 25 -9.66 9.38 6.90
N LEU A 26 -9.21 8.30 6.27
CA LEU A 26 -8.04 7.54 6.72
C LEU A 26 -6.75 8.20 6.23
N PHE A 27 -5.73 8.14 7.08
CA PHE A 27 -4.39 8.62 6.79
C PHE A 27 -3.42 7.46 6.92
N ALA A 28 -2.44 7.41 6.00
CA ALA A 28 -1.48 6.33 5.96
C ALA A 28 -0.05 6.84 5.87
N LEU A 29 0.86 6.11 6.51
CA LEU A 29 2.31 6.29 6.42
C LEU A 29 2.94 4.94 6.13
N LYS A 30 4.09 4.93 5.45
CA LYS A 30 4.82 3.72 5.07
C LYS A 30 6.32 3.90 5.26
N ASP A 31 6.97 2.87 5.76
CA ASP A 31 8.41 2.67 5.72
C ASP A 31 8.70 1.19 5.43
N LYS A 32 9.36 0.90 4.30
CA LYS A 32 9.64 -0.47 3.83
C LYS A 32 8.37 -1.34 3.83
N ASP A 33 8.39 -2.48 4.53
CA ASP A 33 7.29 -3.44 4.65
C ASP A 33 6.38 -3.16 5.87
N THR A 34 6.56 -1.99 6.52
CA THR A 34 5.69 -1.50 7.59
C THR A 34 4.87 -0.32 7.12
N PHE A 35 3.58 -0.33 7.41
CA PHE A 35 2.71 0.84 7.20
C PHE A 35 1.69 0.96 8.32
N VAL A 36 1.22 2.19 8.58
CA VAL A 36 0.15 2.46 9.53
C VAL A 36 -1.00 3.13 8.81
N VAL A 37 -2.23 2.72 9.13
CA VAL A 37 -3.46 3.41 8.78
C VAL A 37 -4.16 3.79 10.08
N ALA A 38 -4.60 5.05 10.15
CA ALA A 38 -5.32 5.60 11.29
C ALA A 38 -6.35 6.64 10.81
N ASP A 39 -7.32 6.94 11.66
CA ASP A 39 -8.31 7.98 11.39
C ASP A 39 -7.73 9.41 11.54
N ALA A 40 -8.59 10.42 11.36
CA ALA A 40 -8.20 11.82 11.48
C ALA A 40 -7.77 12.25 12.90
N PHE A 41 -8.17 11.51 13.94
CA PHE A 41 -7.67 11.73 15.30
C PHE A 41 -6.30 11.08 15.51
N GLY A 42 -5.83 10.28 14.55
CA GLY A 42 -4.70 9.38 14.71
C GLY A 42 -5.07 8.10 15.48
N ASP A 43 -6.34 7.84 15.73
CA ASP A 43 -6.78 6.63 16.42
C ASP A 43 -6.76 5.42 15.48
N ILE A 44 -6.51 4.25 16.07
CA ILE A 44 -6.68 2.95 15.44
C ILE A 44 -7.80 2.21 16.18
N VAL A 45 -8.84 1.79 15.46
CA VAL A 45 -10.06 1.14 16.00
C VAL A 45 -10.20 -0.33 15.61
N GLY A 46 -9.48 -0.80 14.59
CA GLY A 46 -9.32 -2.21 14.27
C GLY A 46 -10.29 -2.77 13.22
N THR A 47 -10.98 -1.92 12.45
CA THR A 47 -11.90 -2.35 11.37
C THR A 47 -11.11 -2.70 10.11
N GLY A 48 -10.49 -1.69 9.48
CA GLY A 48 -9.54 -1.84 8.37
C GLY A 48 -8.22 -1.08 8.58
N ASP A 49 -8.11 -0.40 9.71
CA ASP A 49 -6.95 0.37 10.15
C ASP A 49 -6.04 -0.45 11.08
N GLY A 50 -4.82 0.03 11.30
CA GLY A 50 -3.79 -0.68 12.06
C GLY A 50 -2.36 -0.30 11.69
N LEU A 51 -1.41 -0.73 12.52
CA LEU A 51 0.01 -0.85 12.13
C LEU A 51 0.23 -2.27 11.60
N PHE A 52 0.73 -2.36 10.38
CA PHE A 52 1.00 -3.61 9.68
C PHE A 52 2.49 -3.75 9.44
N HIS A 53 3.00 -4.97 9.57
CA HIS A 53 4.36 -5.35 9.23
C HIS A 53 4.31 -6.71 8.53
N ASN A 54 4.87 -6.82 7.33
CA ASN A 54 4.85 -8.05 6.52
C ASN A 54 3.43 -8.66 6.42
N ASP A 55 2.47 -7.85 5.95
CA ASP A 55 1.04 -8.21 5.83
C ASP A 55 0.35 -8.62 7.15
N THR A 56 0.98 -8.49 8.32
CA THR A 56 0.37 -8.80 9.62
C THR A 56 0.04 -7.54 10.42
N ARG A 57 -1.18 -7.42 10.95
CA ARG A 57 -1.59 -6.30 11.83
C ARG A 57 -1.01 -6.44 13.23
N ILE A 58 0.12 -5.79 13.48
CA ILE A 58 0.82 -5.79 14.77
C ILE A 58 0.25 -4.76 15.76
N LEU A 59 -0.56 -3.79 15.33
CA LEU A 59 -1.32 -2.90 16.23
C LEU A 59 -2.74 -2.75 15.68
N SER A 60 -3.72 -3.31 16.38
CA SER A 60 -5.13 -3.32 16.00
C SER A 60 -5.97 -2.31 16.76
N ARG A 61 -5.44 -1.75 17.85
CA ARG A 61 -6.05 -0.66 18.60
C ARG A 61 -4.98 0.30 19.08
N PHE A 62 -5.26 1.60 18.96
CA PHE A 62 -4.42 2.65 19.51
C PHE A 62 -5.24 3.93 19.65
N ARG A 63 -5.78 4.21 20.83
CA ARG A 63 -6.69 5.34 21.07
C ARG A 63 -6.19 6.25 22.16
N LEU A 64 -6.27 7.56 21.92
CA LEU A 64 -6.00 8.59 22.92
C LEU A 64 -7.32 9.05 23.56
N LEU A 65 -7.39 9.01 24.89
CA LEU A 65 -8.51 9.53 25.67
C LEU A 65 -8.01 10.55 26.69
N LEU A 66 -8.75 11.64 26.84
CA LEU A 66 -8.60 12.63 27.90
C LEU A 66 -9.86 12.61 28.76
N GLY A 67 -9.74 12.32 30.06
CA GLY A 67 -10.91 12.23 30.92
C GLY A 67 -11.89 11.11 30.53
N GLY A 68 -11.41 10.07 29.85
CA GLY A 68 -12.24 8.98 29.33
C GLY A 68 -12.93 9.23 27.98
N GLN A 69 -12.80 10.43 27.41
CA GLN A 69 -13.36 10.79 26.11
C GLN A 69 -12.27 11.05 25.08
N PRO A 70 -12.50 10.80 23.77
CA PRO A 70 -11.58 11.24 22.74
C PRO A 70 -11.49 12.78 22.70
N PRO A 71 -10.34 13.37 22.32
CA PRO A 71 -10.27 14.79 22.02
C PRO A 71 -11.25 15.17 20.89
N SER A 72 -11.75 16.40 20.89
CA SER A 72 -12.43 16.97 19.71
C SER A 72 -11.42 17.22 18.59
N LEU A 73 -11.78 16.96 17.33
CA LEU A 73 -10.88 17.16 16.19
C LEU A 73 -10.90 18.62 15.73
N LEU A 74 -9.71 19.22 15.57
CA LEU A 74 -9.56 20.55 14.97
C LEU A 74 -9.02 20.48 13.56
N SER A 75 -8.00 19.64 13.32
CA SER A 75 -7.44 19.40 11.99
C SER A 75 -6.56 18.15 11.96
N ALA A 76 -6.38 17.59 10.76
CA ALA A 76 -5.48 16.47 10.52
C ALA A 76 -4.88 16.57 9.12
N ALA A 77 -3.57 16.30 9.00
CA ALA A 77 -2.88 16.35 7.72
C ALA A 77 -1.65 15.42 7.68
N ILE A 78 -1.34 14.96 6.47
CA ILE A 78 -0.02 14.44 6.13
C ILE A 78 0.80 15.59 5.52
N ALA A 79 2.05 15.73 5.95
CA ALA A 79 2.98 16.70 5.41
C ALA A 79 3.22 16.46 3.90
N GLN A 80 3.53 17.52 3.15
CA GLN A 80 3.78 17.43 1.70
C GLN A 80 4.92 16.47 1.32
N ASP A 81 5.86 16.20 2.24
CA ASP A 81 6.93 15.23 2.04
C ASP A 81 6.53 13.78 2.43
N ASN A 82 5.28 13.55 2.82
CA ASN A 82 4.73 12.27 3.30
C ASN A 82 5.42 11.68 4.55
N VAL A 83 6.26 12.45 5.25
CA VAL A 83 7.01 11.92 6.41
C VAL A 83 6.15 11.94 7.67
N PHE A 84 5.40 13.02 7.90
CA PHE A 84 4.64 13.21 9.14
C PHE A 84 3.15 13.18 8.90
N PHE A 85 2.45 12.49 9.79
CA PHE A 85 1.06 12.80 10.12
C PHE A 85 1.03 13.73 11.33
N THR A 86 0.12 14.70 11.33
CA THR A 86 -0.16 15.53 12.50
C THR A 86 -1.67 15.72 12.64
N SER A 87 -2.19 15.50 13.85
CA SER A 87 -3.55 15.83 14.24
C SER A 87 -3.55 16.82 15.39
N HIS A 88 -4.42 17.81 15.29
CA HIS A 88 -4.69 18.77 16.34
C HIS A 88 -6.10 18.54 16.88
N GLY A 89 -6.21 18.52 18.21
CA GLY A 89 -7.48 18.39 18.90
C GLY A 89 -7.54 19.25 20.15
N ALA A 90 -8.68 19.20 20.81
CA ALA A 90 -8.92 19.87 22.08
C ALA A 90 -9.56 18.91 23.09
N ASN A 91 -9.37 19.13 24.40
CA ASN A 91 -10.12 18.36 25.39
C ASN A 91 -11.62 18.66 25.30
N GLN A 92 -12.41 17.63 25.59
CA GLN A 92 -13.80 17.79 25.99
C GLN A 92 -13.86 18.09 27.50
N ALA A 93 -15.07 18.13 28.08
CA ALA A 93 -15.23 18.29 29.52
C ALA A 93 -14.50 17.16 30.28
N LEU A 94 -13.58 17.52 31.17
CA LEU A 94 -12.82 16.55 31.97
C LEU A 94 -13.59 16.19 33.26
N PRO A 95 -13.64 14.90 33.66
CA PRO A 95 -14.24 14.49 34.92
C PRO A 95 -13.37 14.92 36.10
N ALA A 96 -13.95 15.02 37.30
CA ALA A 96 -13.19 15.28 38.53
C ALA A 96 -12.05 14.24 38.73
N PRO A 97 -10.84 14.66 39.14
CA PRO A 97 -10.47 15.98 39.67
C PRO A 97 -10.14 17.06 38.62
N GLY A 98 -10.36 16.80 37.33
CA GLY A 98 -10.29 17.79 36.24
C GLY A 98 -11.54 18.68 36.09
N GLY A 99 -12.54 18.53 36.97
CA GLY A 99 -13.74 19.37 37.02
C GLY A 99 -13.45 20.81 37.46
N PRO A 100 -14.47 21.68 37.47
CA PRO A 100 -14.56 23.11 37.04
C PRO A 100 -13.38 23.82 36.33
N VAL A 101 -12.16 23.30 36.40
CA VAL A 101 -10.90 23.93 36.00
C VAL A 101 -10.43 23.43 34.62
N GLY A 102 -10.96 22.31 34.12
CA GLY A 102 -10.74 21.81 32.76
C GLY A 102 -11.98 21.89 31.86
N PRO A 103 -12.54 23.08 31.56
CA PRO A 103 -13.65 23.20 30.63
C PRO A 103 -13.25 22.74 29.21
N PRO A 104 -14.22 22.41 28.33
CA PRO A 104 -13.92 22.03 26.96
C PRO A 104 -13.09 23.10 26.24
N GLY A 105 -12.15 22.68 25.41
CA GLY A 105 -11.39 23.60 24.55
C GLY A 105 -10.14 24.24 25.17
N VAL A 106 -9.86 24.08 26.46
CA VAL A 106 -8.72 24.76 27.12
C VAL A 106 -7.38 24.05 26.99
N LEU A 107 -7.40 22.75 26.73
CA LEU A 107 -6.21 21.95 26.44
C LEU A 107 -6.12 21.71 24.95
N HIS A 108 -5.02 22.17 24.34
CA HIS A 108 -4.67 21.77 22.99
C HIS A 108 -3.89 20.47 23.01
N VAL A 109 -4.22 19.57 22.10
CA VAL A 109 -3.59 18.27 21.93
C VAL A 109 -3.02 18.19 20.52
N GLU A 110 -1.72 17.97 20.41
CA GLU A 110 -1.07 17.62 19.15
C GLU A 110 -0.57 16.18 19.21
N ARG A 111 -0.99 15.35 18.24
CA ARG A 111 -0.33 14.08 17.97
C ARG A 111 0.48 14.21 16.69
N LYS A 112 1.75 13.86 16.76
CA LYS A 112 2.65 13.91 15.62
C LYS A 112 3.38 12.58 15.50
N ARG A 113 3.21 11.91 14.36
CA ARG A 113 3.82 10.58 14.12
C ARG A 113 4.48 10.45 12.77
N PHE A 114 5.40 9.51 12.68
CA PHE A 114 6.10 9.08 11.48
C PHE A 114 6.57 7.63 11.61
N LEU A 115 6.90 6.99 10.49
CA LEU A 115 7.56 5.69 10.45
C LEU A 115 9.02 5.87 10.06
N TRP A 116 9.91 5.12 10.72
CA TRP A 116 11.31 5.02 10.35
C TRP A 116 11.91 3.73 10.89
N GLU A 117 12.67 3.01 10.07
CA GLU A 117 13.20 1.69 10.41
C GLU A 117 12.11 0.75 10.94
N GLU A 118 10.98 0.70 10.21
CA GLU A 118 9.85 -0.19 10.48
C GLU A 118 9.21 0.00 11.86
N ARG A 119 9.44 1.15 12.50
CA ARG A 119 8.94 1.51 13.81
C ARG A 119 8.12 2.80 13.75
N LEU A 120 6.99 2.80 14.44
CA LEU A 120 6.13 3.95 14.64
C LEU A 120 6.69 4.81 15.76
N TYR A 121 6.95 6.08 15.47
CA TYR A 121 7.30 7.09 16.45
C TYR A 121 6.14 8.06 16.61
N GLU A 122 5.76 8.35 17.84
CA GLU A 122 4.71 9.32 18.14
C GLU A 122 5.11 10.24 19.28
N ARG A 123 4.75 11.51 19.13
CA ARG A 123 4.77 12.50 20.20
C ARG A 123 3.35 13.00 20.42
N ILE A 124 2.89 12.91 21.67
CA ILE A 124 1.65 13.51 22.15
C ILE A 124 2.04 14.73 22.97
N CYS A 125 1.58 15.91 22.55
CA CYS A 125 1.84 17.17 23.23
C CYS A 125 0.52 17.74 23.73
N CYS A 126 0.44 18.03 25.03
CA CYS A 126 -0.71 18.72 25.62
C CYS A 126 -0.27 20.09 26.14
N MET A 127 -1.02 21.14 25.81
CA MET A 127 -0.77 22.51 26.24
C MET A 127 -1.99 23.07 26.96
N ASN A 128 -1.81 23.66 28.12
CA ASN A 128 -2.88 24.31 28.87
C ASN A 128 -2.98 25.81 28.54
N TYR A 129 -4.09 26.22 27.94
CA TYR A 129 -4.42 27.61 27.63
C TYR A 129 -5.39 28.25 28.64
N SER A 130 -5.80 27.52 29.68
CA SER A 130 -6.55 28.11 30.79
C SER A 130 -5.65 28.95 31.71
N ARG A 131 -6.28 29.75 32.58
CA ARG A 131 -5.58 30.54 33.61
C ARG A 131 -5.31 29.74 34.88
N ASP A 132 -5.79 28.51 34.94
CA ASP A 132 -5.77 27.68 36.13
C ASP A 132 -4.97 26.39 35.89
N VAL A 133 -4.68 25.68 36.98
CA VAL A 133 -4.00 24.38 36.90
C VAL A 133 -4.98 23.31 36.47
N VAL A 134 -4.71 22.62 35.36
CA VAL A 134 -5.55 21.52 34.86
C VAL A 134 -4.95 20.18 35.24
N LEU A 135 -5.72 19.36 35.96
CA LEU A 135 -5.42 17.94 36.16
C LEU A 135 -5.91 17.17 34.94
N LEU A 136 -4.99 16.49 34.25
CA LEU A 136 -5.21 15.79 32.98
C LEU A 136 -5.13 14.27 33.19
N PRO A 137 -6.29 13.58 33.27
CA PRO A 137 -6.34 12.12 33.14
C PRO A 137 -6.14 11.77 31.67
N LEU A 138 -4.95 11.26 31.32
CA LEU A 138 -4.62 10.81 29.96
C LEU A 138 -4.59 9.29 29.95
N SER A 139 -5.34 8.68 29.04
CA SER A 139 -5.34 7.23 28.84
C SER A 139 -5.00 6.88 27.39
N LEU A 140 -4.18 5.85 27.23
CA LEU A 140 -3.92 5.23 25.95
C LEU A 140 -4.43 3.79 25.98
N GLU A 141 -5.31 3.48 25.04
CA GLU A 141 -5.78 2.11 24.82
C GLU A 141 -5.05 1.51 23.65
N PHE A 142 -4.60 0.26 23.77
CA PHE A 142 -3.84 -0.40 22.72
C PHE A 142 -4.09 -1.91 22.68
N GLY A 143 -3.83 -2.52 21.53
CA GLY A 143 -4.00 -3.96 21.34
C GLY A 143 -3.36 -4.43 20.04
N ALA A 144 -3.05 -5.72 20.00
CA ALA A 144 -2.57 -6.43 18.83
C ALA A 144 -3.41 -7.69 18.64
N ASP A 145 -3.84 -7.97 17.41
CA ASP A 145 -4.62 -9.16 17.07
C ASP A 145 -3.95 -10.06 16.03
N PHE A 146 -2.82 -9.61 15.47
CA PHE A 146 -1.98 -10.32 14.51
C PHE A 146 -2.76 -10.87 13.32
N ARG A 147 -3.82 -10.16 12.90
CA ARG A 147 -4.58 -10.54 11.71
C ARG A 147 -3.73 -10.41 10.46
N ASP A 148 -3.81 -11.43 9.62
CA ASP A 148 -3.27 -11.35 8.26
C ASP A 148 -4.09 -10.36 7.43
N MET A 149 -3.45 -9.70 6.46
CA MET A 149 -4.06 -8.77 5.53
C MET A 149 -5.32 -9.31 4.86
N PHE A 150 -5.32 -10.60 4.49
CA PHE A 150 -6.50 -11.22 3.87
C PHE A 150 -7.66 -11.35 4.84
N GLU A 151 -7.40 -11.59 6.13
CA GLU A 151 -8.45 -11.59 7.16
C GLU A 151 -9.02 -10.20 7.40
N VAL A 152 -8.17 -9.16 7.38
CA VAL A 152 -8.63 -7.76 7.50
C VAL A 152 -9.49 -7.37 6.30
N ARG A 153 -9.21 -7.91 5.11
CA ARG A 153 -10.01 -7.74 3.89
C ARG A 153 -11.30 -8.57 3.86
N GLY A 154 -11.59 -9.33 4.91
CA GLY A 154 -12.86 -10.06 5.07
C GLY A 154 -12.78 -11.56 4.82
N MET A 155 -11.61 -12.11 4.47
CA MET A 155 -11.44 -13.56 4.39
C MET A 155 -11.60 -14.19 5.77
N ARG A 156 -12.37 -15.28 5.85
CA ARG A 156 -12.56 -16.02 7.10
C ARG A 156 -11.54 -17.14 7.16
N ARG A 157 -10.73 -17.14 8.22
CA ARG A 157 -9.74 -18.19 8.48
C ARG A 157 -10.28 -19.20 9.48
N THR A 158 -10.07 -20.48 9.20
CA THR A 158 -10.61 -21.59 10.02
C THR A 158 -9.87 -21.76 11.35
N GLN A 159 -8.56 -21.49 11.35
CA GLN A 159 -7.68 -21.66 12.51
C GLN A 159 -6.71 -20.49 12.62
N ARG A 160 -6.19 -20.29 13.83
CA ARG A 160 -5.17 -19.28 14.14
C ARG A 160 -4.11 -19.90 15.03
N GLY A 161 -2.94 -19.28 15.03
CA GLY A 161 -1.87 -19.58 15.97
C GLY A 161 -2.22 -19.18 17.42
N LEU A 162 -1.21 -19.24 18.29
CA LEU A 162 -1.37 -18.99 19.71
C LEU A 162 -1.07 -17.53 20.05
N ILE A 163 -2.09 -16.81 20.54
CA ILE A 163 -1.90 -15.48 21.14
C ILE A 163 -1.54 -15.66 22.62
N HIS A 164 -0.39 -15.13 23.03
CA HIS A 164 0.01 -15.14 24.43
C HIS A 164 -0.57 -13.95 25.22
N PRO A 165 -0.74 -14.08 26.55
CA PRO A 165 -1.09 -12.96 27.40
C PRO A 165 -0.09 -11.79 27.24
N PRO A 166 -0.55 -10.52 27.26
CA PRO A 166 0.34 -9.38 27.18
C PRO A 166 1.36 -9.35 28.33
N GLU A 167 2.62 -9.12 28.00
CA GLU A 167 3.71 -8.96 28.96
C GLU A 167 3.89 -7.47 29.27
N VAL A 168 3.73 -7.10 30.54
CA VAL A 168 3.81 -5.71 31.00
C VAL A 168 5.13 -5.49 31.72
N ASP A 169 5.92 -4.54 31.24
CA ASP A 169 7.18 -4.14 31.84
C ASP A 169 7.20 -2.63 32.01
N GLY A 170 6.71 -2.13 33.15
CA GLY A 170 6.78 -0.75 33.66
C GLY A 170 6.42 0.39 32.70
N ARG A 171 7.18 0.54 31.62
CA ARG A 171 7.11 1.52 30.54
C ARG A 171 6.75 0.90 29.18
N SER A 172 6.43 -0.39 29.12
CA SER A 172 6.13 -1.08 27.88
C SER A 172 5.14 -2.22 28.05
N VAL A 173 4.46 -2.54 26.95
CA VAL A 173 3.64 -3.75 26.83
C VAL A 173 4.07 -4.48 25.56
N ARG A 174 4.37 -5.77 25.69
CA ARG A 174 4.68 -6.68 24.59
C ARG A 174 3.52 -7.64 24.36
N PHE A 175 3.06 -7.68 23.11
CA PHE A 175 2.18 -8.71 22.59
C PHE A 175 3.00 -9.73 21.81
N ARG A 176 2.62 -11.01 21.90
CA ARG A 176 3.29 -12.12 21.20
C ARG A 176 2.26 -13.07 20.61
N TYR A 177 2.53 -13.51 19.39
CA TYR A 177 1.74 -14.47 18.64
C TYR A 177 2.66 -15.50 17.98
N GLU A 178 2.45 -16.78 18.27
CA GLU A 178 3.08 -17.87 17.55
C GLU A 178 2.18 -18.29 16.39
N GLY A 179 2.58 -17.97 15.16
CA GLY A 179 1.81 -18.33 13.96
C GLY A 179 1.79 -19.85 13.72
N LEU A 180 0.82 -20.32 12.93
CA LEU A 180 0.77 -21.72 12.49
C LEU A 180 1.99 -22.09 11.64
N ASP A 181 2.62 -21.10 11.02
CA ASP A 181 3.88 -21.19 10.28
C ASP A 181 5.13 -21.29 11.18
N LYS A 182 4.96 -21.38 12.51
CA LYS A 182 6.03 -21.43 13.51
C LYS A 182 6.88 -20.17 13.57
N VAL A 183 6.38 -19.05 13.03
CA VAL A 183 7.01 -17.74 13.14
C VAL A 183 6.39 -16.98 14.30
N GLU A 184 7.24 -16.59 15.25
CA GLU A 184 6.86 -15.68 16.32
C GLU A 184 6.74 -14.25 15.77
N ARG A 185 5.60 -13.62 16.04
CA ARG A 185 5.31 -12.23 15.70
C ARG A 185 5.03 -11.45 16.98
N THR A 186 5.61 -10.26 17.07
CA THR A 186 5.55 -9.44 18.28
C THR A 186 5.14 -8.02 17.97
N SER A 187 4.61 -7.34 18.99
CA SER A 187 4.30 -5.91 18.95
C SER A 187 4.63 -5.31 20.32
N VAL A 188 5.50 -4.32 20.35
CA VAL A 188 5.98 -3.70 21.58
C VAL A 188 5.59 -2.23 21.57
N VAL A 189 4.71 -1.84 22.49
CA VAL A 189 4.32 -0.44 22.74
C VAL A 189 5.16 0.07 23.91
N SER A 190 5.95 1.12 23.70
CA SER A 190 6.83 1.70 24.73
C SER A 190 6.54 3.18 24.98
N PHE A 191 6.74 3.64 26.21
CA PHE A 191 6.43 4.99 26.69
C PHE A 191 7.66 5.68 27.30
N SER A 192 7.84 6.98 27.03
CA SER A 192 8.92 7.79 27.62
C SER A 192 8.74 8.08 29.09
N ASP A 193 7.50 8.11 29.56
CA ASP A 193 7.13 8.26 30.97
C ASP A 193 6.54 6.93 31.44
N PRO A 194 6.81 6.49 32.68
CA PRO A 194 6.14 5.32 33.22
C PRO A 194 4.68 5.71 33.52
N PRO A 195 3.67 4.98 33.01
CA PRO A 195 2.29 5.20 33.38
C PRO A 195 2.07 5.03 34.89
N GLY A 196 1.18 5.82 35.48
CA GLY A 196 0.78 5.64 36.88
C GLY A 196 0.06 4.31 37.10
N ARG A 197 -0.63 3.83 36.05
CA ARG A 197 -1.17 2.46 35.97
C ARG A 197 -0.99 1.93 34.56
N ILE A 198 -0.44 0.72 34.45
CA ILE A 198 -0.25 0.02 33.18
C ILE A 198 -0.87 -1.38 33.27
N GLY A 199 -1.60 -1.77 32.25
CA GLY A 199 -2.12 -3.11 32.06
C GLY A 199 -1.93 -3.56 30.60
N GLY A 200 -2.33 -4.79 30.28
CA GLY A 200 -2.09 -5.38 28.96
C GLY A 200 -2.69 -4.63 27.77
N HIS A 201 -3.69 -3.77 27.98
CA HIS A 201 -4.39 -3.05 26.91
C HIS A 201 -4.61 -1.55 27.18
N ARG A 202 -4.05 -1.03 28.28
CA ARG A 202 -4.29 0.34 28.72
C ARG A 202 -3.14 0.88 29.56
N ALA A 203 -2.77 2.12 29.31
CA ALA A 203 -1.84 2.89 30.13
C ALA A 203 -2.52 4.20 30.55
N ASP A 204 -2.52 4.47 31.86
CA ASP A 204 -3.16 5.63 32.47
C ASP A 204 -2.13 6.54 33.14
N TYR A 205 -2.31 7.83 32.92
CA TYR A 205 -1.48 8.91 33.46
C TYR A 205 -2.35 9.95 34.14
N MET A 206 -1.78 10.62 35.13
CA MET A 206 -2.34 11.82 35.73
C MET A 206 -1.29 12.91 35.72
N TYR A 207 -1.49 13.92 34.88
CA TYR A 207 -0.58 15.05 34.75
C TYR A 207 -1.19 16.30 35.37
N SER A 208 -0.36 17.14 35.99
CA SER A 208 -0.76 18.48 36.45
C SER A 208 -0.14 19.52 35.51
N LEU A 209 -0.97 20.19 34.73
CA LEU A 209 -0.56 21.22 33.79
C LEU A 209 -0.82 22.60 34.38
N GLN A 210 0.25 23.33 34.67
CA GLN A 210 0.18 24.74 35.04
C GLN A 210 -0.42 25.58 33.89
N PRO A 211 -0.88 26.82 34.15
CA PRO A 211 -1.19 27.76 33.07
C PRO A 211 -0.01 27.90 32.11
N GLU A 212 -0.26 27.84 30.80
CA GLU A 212 0.77 27.78 29.74
C GLU A 212 1.72 26.57 29.84
N GLY A 213 1.39 25.62 30.72
CA GLY A 213 2.15 24.41 30.96
C GLY A 213 2.05 23.45 29.80
N ARG A 214 3.18 22.81 29.49
CA ARG A 214 3.34 21.90 28.37
C ARG A 214 3.80 20.52 28.83
N LEU A 215 3.09 19.49 28.38
CA LEU A 215 3.49 18.10 28.49
C LEU A 215 3.90 17.56 27.12
N GLU A 216 4.94 16.73 27.08
CA GLU A 216 5.31 15.93 25.92
C GLU A 216 5.50 14.47 26.34
N LEU A 217 4.67 13.57 25.82
CA LEU A 217 4.81 12.13 25.95
C LEU A 217 5.29 11.55 24.62
N TYR A 218 6.35 10.74 24.66
CA TYR A 218 6.92 10.10 23.48
C TYR A 218 6.65 8.59 23.52
N LEU A 219 6.29 8.04 22.37
CA LEU A 219 5.91 6.65 22.21
C LEU A 219 6.62 6.04 21.01
N GLU A 220 6.93 4.76 21.14
CA GLU A 220 7.41 3.95 20.03
C GLU A 220 6.62 2.63 19.96
N VAL A 221 6.23 2.22 18.75
CA VAL A 221 5.62 0.90 18.50
C VAL A 221 6.36 0.17 17.38
N GLY A 222 6.74 -1.08 17.59
CA GLY A 222 7.35 -1.91 16.54
C GLY A 222 7.42 -3.39 16.91
N ALA A 223 7.90 -4.21 15.98
CA ALA A 223 7.96 -5.66 16.20
C ALA A 223 8.92 -6.05 17.33
N HIS A 224 10.03 -5.33 17.51
CA HIS A 224 11.06 -5.68 18.48
C HIS A 224 11.11 -4.69 19.66
N ASN A 225 11.78 -5.07 20.75
CA ASN A 225 12.10 -4.11 21.81
C ASN A 225 12.97 -2.98 21.25
N GLY A 226 12.63 -1.75 21.63
CA GLY A 226 13.47 -0.57 21.39
C GLY A 226 14.11 -0.08 22.68
N ALA A 227 14.98 0.92 22.56
CA ALA A 227 15.37 1.71 23.72
C ALA A 227 14.17 2.53 24.25
N ILE A 228 14.28 3.02 25.48
CA ILE A 228 13.25 3.86 26.11
C ILE A 228 13.00 5.08 25.21
N PRO A 229 11.74 5.36 24.81
CA PRO A 229 11.42 6.53 24.01
C PRO A 229 11.85 7.82 24.68
N SER A 230 12.33 8.77 23.90
CA SER A 230 12.72 10.09 24.41
C SER A 230 12.60 11.16 23.34
N ARG A 231 12.72 12.42 23.76
CA ARG A 231 12.76 13.57 22.86
C ARG A 231 13.92 13.48 21.87
N GLU A 232 15.10 13.07 22.33
CA GLU A 232 16.31 12.94 21.53
C GLU A 232 16.12 11.88 20.45
N ARG A 233 15.55 10.71 20.82
CA ARG A 233 15.25 9.63 19.87
C ARG A 233 14.23 10.06 18.83
N PHE A 234 13.13 10.67 19.25
CA PHE A 234 12.12 11.19 18.33
C PHE A 234 12.73 12.18 17.34
N ARG A 235 13.56 13.13 17.81
CA ARG A 235 14.21 14.13 16.95
C ARG A 235 15.23 13.49 16.00
N TYR A 236 16.02 12.54 16.48
CA TYR A 236 16.97 11.80 15.66
C TYR A 236 16.26 11.02 14.55
N ALA A 237 15.29 10.17 14.90
CA ALA A 237 14.54 9.36 13.95
C ALA A 237 13.75 10.25 12.96
N ALA A 238 13.17 11.36 13.42
CA ALA A 238 12.51 12.35 12.57
C ALA A 238 13.45 12.97 11.53
N ALA A 239 14.69 13.29 11.93
CA ALA A 239 15.70 13.82 11.02
C ALA A 239 16.13 12.77 9.99
N ARG A 240 16.32 11.52 10.43
CA ARG A 240 16.67 10.39 9.56
C ARG A 240 15.57 10.07 8.55
N ALA A 241 14.31 10.00 8.98
CA ALA A 241 13.15 9.79 8.11
C ALA A 241 13.07 10.84 7.00
N ARG A 242 13.26 12.12 7.36
CA ARG A 242 13.31 13.21 6.38
C ARG A 242 14.51 13.13 5.43
N TRP A 243 15.69 12.76 5.92
CA TRP A 243 16.86 12.58 5.05
C TRP A 243 16.64 11.43 4.07
N ASP A 244 16.10 10.31 4.53
CA ASP A 244 15.83 9.16 3.67
C ASP A 244 14.79 9.49 2.59
N MET A 245 13.66 10.12 2.97
CA MET A 245 12.64 10.57 2.02
C MET A 245 13.22 11.57 1.00
N ARG A 246 14.06 12.52 1.45
CA ARG A 246 14.75 13.43 0.54
C ARG A 246 15.68 12.70 -0.42
N ALA A 247 16.38 11.65 0.03
CA ALA A 247 17.24 10.86 -0.82
C ALA A 247 16.43 10.11 -1.89
N ARG A 248 15.31 9.47 -1.51
CA ARG A 248 14.37 8.84 -2.46
C ARG A 248 13.81 9.85 -3.47
N ARG A 249 13.50 11.07 -3.02
CA ARG A 249 13.07 12.20 -3.88
C ARG A 249 14.21 12.92 -4.60
N ARG A 250 15.43 12.38 -4.70
CA ARG A 250 16.53 13.02 -5.45
C ARG A 250 16.87 12.31 -6.76
N HIS A 251 16.35 11.11 -6.99
CA HIS A 251 16.60 10.37 -8.23
C HIS A 251 15.88 11.04 -9.42
N GLY A 252 16.48 10.90 -10.61
CA GLY A 252 15.90 11.34 -11.87
C GLY A 252 15.89 12.85 -12.09
N ALA A 253 15.50 13.27 -13.29
CA ALA A 253 15.36 14.68 -13.61
C ALA A 253 14.14 15.31 -12.93
N ARG A 254 14.19 16.62 -12.67
CA ARG A 254 13.11 17.39 -12.05
C ARG A 254 12.40 18.22 -13.10
N ILE A 255 11.10 18.00 -13.22
CA ILE A 255 10.26 18.69 -14.18
C ILE A 255 9.77 20.00 -13.54
N LYS A 256 9.87 21.10 -14.28
CA LYS A 256 9.33 22.40 -13.88
C LYS A 256 8.53 22.99 -15.02
N SER A 257 7.43 23.64 -14.69
CA SER A 257 6.61 24.41 -15.61
C SER A 257 6.41 25.85 -15.10
N SER A 258 5.84 26.71 -15.94
CA SER A 258 5.37 28.03 -15.52
C SER A 258 4.11 27.99 -14.66
N GLY A 259 3.38 26.86 -14.62
CA GLY A 259 2.15 26.69 -13.85
C GLY A 259 2.41 26.27 -12.41
N ARG A 260 2.05 27.14 -11.46
CA ARG A 260 2.23 26.86 -10.01
C ARG A 260 1.50 25.60 -9.56
N LEU A 261 0.21 25.47 -9.88
CA LEU A 261 -0.60 24.30 -9.48
C LEU A 261 -0.06 23.00 -10.10
N PHE A 262 0.38 23.05 -11.35
CA PHE A 262 0.99 21.89 -12.00
C PHE A 262 2.29 21.47 -11.32
N ASN A 263 3.14 22.42 -10.91
CA ASN A 263 4.35 22.11 -10.13
C ASN A 263 4.01 21.53 -8.75
N GLU A 264 2.96 22.01 -8.09
CA GLU A 264 2.49 21.45 -6.81
C GLU A 264 2.00 20.00 -6.98
N TRP A 265 1.26 19.70 -8.07
CA TRP A 265 0.87 18.32 -8.41
C TRP A 265 2.07 17.43 -8.69
N LEU A 266 3.04 17.89 -9.49
CA LEU A 266 4.26 17.12 -9.80
C LEU A 266 5.09 16.82 -8.53
N GLU A 267 5.26 17.79 -7.64
CA GLU A 267 6.01 17.57 -6.39
C GLU A 267 5.28 16.61 -5.44
N LYS A 268 3.94 16.66 -5.40
CA LYS A 268 3.14 15.69 -4.65
C LYS A 268 3.24 14.28 -5.25
N SER A 269 3.08 14.11 -6.56
CA SER A 269 3.25 12.81 -7.24
C SER A 269 4.65 12.23 -7.02
N ARG A 270 5.68 13.06 -7.02
CA ARG A 270 7.06 12.63 -6.71
C ARG A 270 7.22 12.18 -5.25
N ALA A 271 6.58 12.86 -4.31
CA ALA A 271 6.59 12.45 -2.90
C ALA A 271 5.80 11.14 -2.69
N ASP A 272 4.71 10.93 -3.43
CA ASP A 272 3.90 9.72 -3.37
C ASP A 272 4.64 8.52 -3.96
N LEU A 273 5.24 8.68 -5.14
CA LEU A 273 6.09 7.64 -5.71
C LEU A 273 7.28 7.30 -4.80
N ALA A 274 7.93 8.32 -4.20
CA ALA A 274 9.03 8.08 -3.27
C ALA A 274 8.60 7.34 -2.00
N LEU A 275 7.38 7.60 -1.50
CA LEU A 275 6.79 6.88 -0.38
C LEU A 275 6.51 5.41 -0.73
N LEU A 276 5.97 5.15 -1.93
CA LEU A 276 5.66 3.82 -2.43
C LEU A 276 6.89 3.01 -2.83
N THR A 277 8.02 3.67 -3.13
CA THR A 277 9.26 3.00 -3.52
C THR A 277 10.00 2.41 -2.33
N THR A 278 10.21 1.11 -2.36
CA THR A 278 11.06 0.35 -1.44
C THR A 278 12.44 0.14 -2.07
N ARG A 279 13.51 0.24 -1.27
CA ARG A 279 14.86 -0.13 -1.72
C ARG A 279 15.05 -1.63 -1.57
N MET A 280 15.21 -2.33 -2.68
CA MET A 280 15.57 -3.74 -2.73
C MET A 280 17.05 -3.91 -3.05
N GLU A 281 17.58 -5.12 -2.86
CA GLU A 281 18.92 -5.49 -3.31
C GLU A 281 19.06 -5.34 -4.84
N THR A 282 17.98 -5.57 -5.58
CA THR A 282 17.89 -5.42 -7.03
C THR A 282 17.75 -3.96 -7.50
N GLY A 283 17.56 -3.01 -6.59
CA GLY A 283 17.33 -1.60 -6.88
C GLY A 283 16.01 -1.06 -6.31
N PRO A 284 15.63 0.18 -6.65
CA PRO A 284 14.35 0.75 -6.23
C PRO A 284 13.18 -0.01 -6.89
N TYR A 285 12.16 -0.35 -6.10
CA TYR A 285 10.96 -1.05 -6.58
C TYR A 285 9.70 -0.36 -6.02
N PRO A 286 8.75 0.07 -6.86
CA PRO A 286 7.51 0.69 -6.40
C PRO A 286 6.51 -0.39 -5.95
N TYR A 287 5.92 -0.22 -4.76
CA TYR A 287 4.77 -1.02 -4.34
C TYR A 287 3.47 -0.42 -4.90
N ALA A 288 2.46 -1.27 -5.13
CA ALA A 288 1.23 -0.86 -5.81
C ALA A 288 0.40 0.17 -5.03
N GLY A 289 0.37 0.09 -3.70
CA GLY A 289 -0.35 1.08 -2.88
C GLY A 289 -0.51 0.67 -1.43
N PHE A 290 -1.11 1.51 -0.60
CA PHE A 290 -1.47 1.15 0.79
C PHE A 290 -2.93 1.53 1.06
N PRO A 291 -3.61 0.85 2.01
CA PRO A 291 -3.09 -0.25 2.85
C PRO A 291 -2.98 -1.61 2.16
N TRP A 292 -3.90 -1.96 1.26
CA TRP A 292 -4.13 -3.36 0.88
C TRP A 292 -3.09 -3.96 -0.06
N PHE A 293 -2.29 -3.12 -0.72
CA PHE A 293 -1.40 -3.51 -1.80
C PHE A 293 0.06 -3.14 -1.54
N SER A 294 0.45 -3.07 -0.25
CA SER A 294 1.78 -2.61 0.16
C SER A 294 2.82 -3.73 0.01
N THR A 295 2.97 -4.21 -1.22
CA THR A 295 3.93 -5.23 -1.62
C THR A 295 4.33 -5.07 -3.08
N ALA A 296 5.22 -5.94 -3.57
CA ALA A 296 5.63 -5.99 -4.97
C ALA A 296 4.51 -6.56 -5.87
N PHE A 297 4.12 -5.77 -6.87
CA PHE A 297 3.22 -6.14 -7.96
C PHE A 297 3.93 -5.95 -9.30
N GLY A 298 3.98 -6.99 -10.13
CA GLY A 298 4.74 -6.96 -11.38
C GLY A 298 4.22 -5.93 -12.37
N ARG A 299 2.95 -6.03 -12.74
CA ARG A 299 2.29 -5.12 -13.69
C ARG A 299 2.36 -3.66 -13.24
N ASP A 300 1.95 -3.38 -12.00
CA ASP A 300 1.93 -2.04 -11.43
C ASP A 300 3.32 -1.42 -11.45
N ALA A 301 4.35 -2.19 -11.09
CA ALA A 301 5.72 -1.73 -11.13
C ALA A 301 6.22 -1.49 -12.55
N ILE A 302 5.91 -2.38 -13.50
CA ILE A 302 6.30 -2.21 -14.90
C ILE A 302 5.68 -0.93 -15.49
N ILE A 303 4.38 -0.74 -15.33
CA ILE A 303 3.67 0.42 -15.91
C ILE A 303 4.14 1.71 -15.23
N THR A 304 4.30 1.71 -13.90
CA THR A 304 4.84 2.87 -13.18
C THR A 304 6.23 3.23 -13.68
N ALA A 305 7.12 2.24 -13.81
CA ALA A 305 8.48 2.44 -14.31
C ALA A 305 8.50 2.93 -15.76
N TRP A 306 7.60 2.43 -16.61
CA TRP A 306 7.49 2.85 -18.01
C TRP A 306 7.06 4.32 -18.11
N GLN A 307 6.02 4.73 -17.39
CA GLN A 307 5.48 6.08 -17.45
C GLN A 307 6.50 7.17 -17.10
N ILE A 308 7.47 6.84 -16.24
CA ILE A 308 8.52 7.79 -15.81
C ILE A 308 9.89 7.50 -16.44
N LEU A 309 10.02 6.46 -17.26
CA LEU A 309 11.29 5.96 -17.82
C LEU A 309 12.12 7.07 -18.47
N TRP A 310 11.46 8.05 -19.09
CA TRP A 310 12.11 9.14 -19.77
C TRP A 310 12.92 10.05 -18.83
N PHE A 311 12.61 10.14 -17.54
CA PHE A 311 13.36 10.96 -16.58
C PHE A 311 13.87 10.22 -15.34
N GLU A 312 13.38 9.01 -15.10
CA GLU A 312 13.77 8.16 -13.97
C GLU A 312 13.98 6.69 -14.41
N PRO A 313 15.03 6.40 -15.20
CA PRO A 313 15.27 5.04 -15.67
C PRO A 313 15.76 4.08 -14.57
N SER A 314 16.20 4.57 -13.40
CA SER A 314 16.69 3.69 -12.34
C SER A 314 15.57 2.84 -11.72
N LEU A 315 14.32 3.32 -11.77
CA LEU A 315 13.16 2.54 -11.36
C LEU A 315 12.94 1.34 -12.28
N ALA A 316 12.97 1.54 -13.60
CA ALA A 316 12.84 0.45 -14.57
C ALA A 316 13.95 -0.61 -14.41
N LYS A 317 15.19 -0.18 -14.16
CA LYS A 317 16.29 -1.10 -13.83
C LYS A 317 15.96 -1.97 -12.62
N GLY A 318 15.52 -1.36 -11.51
CA GLY A 318 15.16 -2.09 -10.29
C GLY A 318 13.98 -3.06 -10.49
N VAL A 319 12.95 -2.64 -11.25
CA VAL A 319 11.80 -3.48 -11.60
C VAL A 319 12.22 -4.68 -12.45
N LEU A 320 12.96 -4.45 -13.54
CA LEU A 320 13.38 -5.51 -14.45
C LEU A 320 14.24 -6.56 -13.73
N THR A 321 15.23 -6.12 -12.95
CA THR A 321 16.11 -7.03 -12.21
C THR A 321 15.34 -7.83 -11.14
N TYR A 322 14.42 -7.19 -10.42
CA TYR A 322 13.59 -7.88 -9.43
C TYR A 322 12.70 -8.96 -10.08
N LEU A 323 12.01 -8.61 -11.17
CA LEU A 323 11.09 -9.52 -11.85
C LEU A 323 11.81 -10.69 -12.53
N ALA A 324 12.97 -10.44 -13.12
CA ALA A 324 13.81 -11.51 -13.68
C ALA A 324 14.24 -12.51 -12.60
N ALA A 325 14.64 -12.03 -11.42
CA ALA A 325 15.04 -12.89 -10.30
C ALA A 325 13.89 -13.71 -9.68
N HIS A 326 12.63 -13.36 -9.99
CA HIS A 326 11.43 -14.04 -9.47
C HIS A 326 10.60 -14.69 -10.59
N GLN A 327 11.18 -14.88 -11.78
CA GLN A 327 10.53 -15.56 -12.90
C GLN A 327 10.14 -17.00 -12.50
N ALA A 328 8.97 -17.46 -12.94
CA ALA A 328 8.52 -18.81 -12.66
C ALA A 328 9.39 -19.85 -13.37
N GLU A 329 9.70 -20.94 -12.65
CA GLU A 329 10.45 -22.09 -13.16
C GLU A 329 9.59 -23.36 -13.23
N GLU A 330 8.41 -23.35 -12.60
CA GLU A 330 7.54 -24.51 -12.42
C GLU A 330 6.13 -24.26 -12.96
N VAL A 331 5.45 -25.35 -13.33
CA VAL A 331 4.01 -25.34 -13.61
C VAL A 331 3.24 -25.58 -12.31
N SER A 332 2.34 -24.68 -11.93
CA SER A 332 1.51 -24.82 -10.74
C SER A 332 0.14 -24.19 -10.95
N ALA A 333 -0.92 -25.00 -10.84
CA ALA A 333 -2.30 -24.50 -10.91
C ALA A 333 -2.65 -23.60 -9.71
N PHE A 334 -2.07 -23.85 -8.54
CA PHE A 334 -2.33 -23.03 -7.35
C PHE A 334 -1.69 -21.64 -7.47
N ARG A 335 -0.47 -21.55 -8.02
CA ARG A 335 0.25 -20.28 -8.19
C ARG A 335 -0.03 -19.58 -9.51
N ASP A 336 -0.82 -20.20 -10.40
CA ASP A 336 -0.98 -19.80 -11.81
C ASP A 336 0.36 -19.62 -12.55
N SER A 337 1.36 -20.44 -12.21
CA SER A 337 2.72 -20.35 -12.72
C SER A 337 2.98 -21.31 -13.89
N ALA A 338 3.86 -20.90 -14.79
CA ALA A 338 4.46 -21.73 -15.81
C ALA A 338 5.88 -21.22 -16.12
N PRO A 339 6.83 -22.06 -16.57
CA PRO A 339 8.20 -21.65 -16.86
C PRO A 339 8.26 -20.41 -17.75
N GLY A 340 8.98 -19.38 -17.30
CA GLY A 340 9.14 -18.11 -18.01
C GLY A 340 8.12 -17.02 -17.65
N LYS A 341 7.03 -17.36 -16.96
CA LYS A 341 6.00 -16.39 -16.55
C LYS A 341 6.53 -15.42 -15.49
N ILE A 342 6.15 -14.15 -15.58
CA ILE A 342 6.54 -13.12 -14.61
C ILE A 342 5.46 -12.96 -13.53
N MET A 343 5.89 -12.77 -12.28
CA MET A 343 5.00 -12.70 -11.11
C MET A 343 3.98 -11.56 -11.19
N HIS A 344 2.76 -11.84 -10.77
CA HIS A 344 1.71 -10.85 -10.53
C HIS A 344 1.96 -10.13 -9.20
N GLU A 345 2.04 -10.86 -8.08
CA GLU A 345 2.33 -10.30 -6.76
C GLU A 345 3.07 -11.28 -5.84
N THR A 346 3.72 -10.76 -4.81
CA THR A 346 4.33 -11.55 -3.72
C THR A 346 3.87 -11.03 -2.36
N ARG A 347 3.61 -11.91 -1.40
CA ARG A 347 3.11 -11.55 -0.06
C ARG A 347 3.91 -12.29 1.01
N LYS A 348 4.08 -11.64 2.17
CA LYS A 348 4.90 -12.13 3.29
C LYS A 348 4.07 -12.55 4.51
N GLY A 349 2.75 -12.44 4.41
CA GLY A 349 1.82 -12.80 5.48
C GLY A 349 1.84 -14.29 5.85
N GLU A 350 1.22 -14.60 6.98
CA GLU A 350 1.11 -15.98 7.49
C GLU A 350 0.28 -16.86 6.54
N MET A 351 -0.83 -16.34 6.03
CA MET A 351 -1.72 -17.10 5.13
C MET A 351 -1.03 -17.49 3.81
N PRO A 352 -0.31 -16.57 3.13
CA PRO A 352 0.59 -16.93 2.04
C PRO A 352 1.64 -17.98 2.41
N ALA A 353 2.32 -17.83 3.56
CA ALA A 353 3.39 -18.74 3.98
C ALA A 353 2.89 -20.19 4.19
N LEU A 354 1.65 -20.36 4.62
CA LEU A 354 0.99 -21.66 4.82
C LEU A 354 0.38 -22.24 3.55
N GLY A 355 0.34 -21.48 2.44
CA GLY A 355 -0.37 -21.89 1.24
C GLY A 355 -1.89 -21.89 1.40
N GLU A 356 -2.44 -21.13 2.35
CA GLU A 356 -3.89 -20.91 2.47
C GLU A 356 -4.41 -20.02 1.32
N VAL A 357 -3.54 -19.16 0.79
CA VAL A 357 -3.76 -18.32 -0.39
C VAL A 357 -2.54 -18.40 -1.31
N PRO A 358 -2.70 -18.19 -2.64
CA PRO A 358 -1.61 -18.42 -3.59
C PRO A 358 -0.56 -17.30 -3.64
N PHE A 359 -0.81 -16.20 -2.90
CA PHE A 359 -0.10 -14.93 -3.04
C PHE A 359 1.32 -14.88 -2.47
N ALA A 360 1.88 -15.99 -1.94
CA ALA A 360 3.28 -16.01 -1.54
C ALA A 360 4.20 -15.66 -2.72
N ARG A 361 3.91 -16.29 -3.88
CA ARG A 361 4.45 -15.95 -5.20
C ARG A 361 3.39 -16.33 -6.22
N TYR A 362 2.56 -15.36 -6.61
CA TYR A 362 1.44 -15.59 -7.50
C TYR A 362 1.73 -15.04 -8.89
N TYR A 363 1.34 -15.79 -9.91
CA TYR A 363 1.62 -15.52 -11.32
C TYR A 363 0.33 -15.36 -12.14
N GLY A 364 -0.81 -15.11 -11.51
CA GLY A 364 -2.10 -14.89 -12.18
C GLY A 364 -2.23 -13.54 -12.89
N GLY A 365 -1.20 -13.11 -13.60
CA GLY A 365 -1.19 -11.96 -14.50
C GLY A 365 -0.78 -12.42 -15.91
N VAL A 366 -1.69 -12.36 -16.88
CA VAL A 366 -1.40 -12.75 -18.27
C VAL A 366 -0.64 -11.65 -19.02
N ASP A 367 -0.85 -10.40 -18.61
CA ASP A 367 -0.26 -9.19 -19.18
C ASP A 367 1.18 -8.94 -18.73
N THR A 368 1.57 -9.45 -17.56
CA THR A 368 2.79 -9.05 -16.87
C THR A 368 4.04 -9.54 -17.62
N THR A 369 3.99 -10.75 -18.19
CA THR A 369 5.10 -11.33 -18.96
C THR A 369 5.39 -10.56 -20.26
N PRO A 370 4.41 -10.26 -21.15
CA PRO A 370 4.70 -9.42 -22.31
C PRO A 370 5.09 -7.99 -21.92
N LEU A 371 4.48 -7.41 -20.88
CA LEU A 371 4.87 -6.08 -20.38
C LEU A 371 6.32 -6.03 -19.90
N PHE A 372 6.81 -7.07 -19.23
CA PHE A 372 8.20 -7.16 -18.76
C PHE A 372 9.19 -7.07 -19.93
N VAL A 373 8.94 -7.84 -21.00
CA VAL A 373 9.79 -7.85 -22.19
C VAL A 373 9.73 -6.50 -22.90
N ALA A 374 8.52 -5.94 -23.04
CA ALA A 374 8.33 -4.66 -23.68
C ALA A 374 9.07 -3.53 -22.91
N LEU A 375 9.05 -3.55 -21.57
CA LEU A 375 9.74 -2.58 -20.72
C LEU A 375 11.26 -2.69 -20.89
N ALA A 376 11.80 -3.90 -20.99
CA ALA A 376 13.23 -4.11 -21.26
C ALA A 376 13.66 -3.49 -22.59
N GLY A 377 12.83 -3.63 -23.64
CA GLY A 377 13.05 -2.97 -24.93
C GLY A 377 13.06 -1.45 -24.81
N ALA A 378 12.04 -0.87 -24.18
CA ALA A 378 11.94 0.58 -23.96
C ALA A 378 13.11 1.11 -23.12
N TYR A 379 13.51 0.36 -22.08
CA TYR A 379 14.65 0.67 -21.24
C TYR A 379 15.95 0.72 -22.07
N ALA A 380 16.23 -0.32 -22.86
CA ALA A 380 17.40 -0.40 -23.72
C ALA A 380 17.44 0.77 -24.72
N GLU A 381 16.30 1.11 -25.33
CA GLU A 381 16.18 2.24 -26.26
C GLU A 381 16.48 3.57 -25.55
N ARG A 382 16.00 3.75 -24.32
CA ARG A 382 16.19 4.97 -23.53
C ARG A 382 17.61 5.14 -23.00
N THR A 383 18.21 4.07 -22.47
CA THR A 383 19.44 4.16 -21.66
C THR A 383 20.69 3.70 -22.41
N ARG A 384 20.52 2.82 -23.41
CA ARG A 384 21.60 2.07 -24.05
C ARG A 384 22.44 1.23 -23.06
N ASP A 385 21.90 0.91 -21.87
CA ASP A 385 22.51 -0.01 -20.91
C ASP A 385 22.32 -1.46 -21.40
N LEU A 386 23.06 -1.82 -22.46
CA LEU A 386 23.01 -3.15 -23.07
C LEU A 386 23.63 -4.23 -22.17
N ALA A 387 24.54 -3.85 -21.26
CA ALA A 387 25.09 -4.80 -20.29
C ALA A 387 23.99 -5.36 -19.39
N LEU A 388 23.08 -4.52 -18.89
CA LEU A 388 21.92 -5.01 -18.15
C LEU A 388 21.03 -5.91 -19.01
N ILE A 389 20.81 -5.56 -20.29
CA ILE A 389 20.00 -6.41 -21.18
C ILE A 389 20.64 -7.78 -21.40
N ASP A 390 21.96 -7.83 -21.49
CA ASP A 390 22.69 -9.08 -21.62
C ASP A 390 22.53 -9.96 -20.37
N ASP A 391 22.60 -9.36 -19.18
CA ASP A 391 22.33 -10.05 -17.91
C ASP A 391 20.88 -10.56 -17.82
N LEU A 392 19.92 -9.78 -18.34
CA LEU A 392 18.50 -10.14 -18.35
C LEU A 392 18.11 -11.09 -19.49
N TRP A 393 19.00 -11.36 -20.44
CA TRP A 393 18.69 -12.13 -21.65
C TRP A 393 18.08 -13.52 -21.39
N PRO A 394 18.56 -14.32 -20.40
CA PRO A 394 17.93 -15.59 -20.06
C PRO A 394 16.48 -15.42 -19.62
N ALA A 395 16.18 -14.41 -18.80
CA ALA A 395 14.82 -14.13 -18.35
C ALA A 395 13.93 -13.64 -19.50
N LEU A 396 14.45 -12.78 -20.38
CA LEU A 396 13.71 -12.28 -21.56
C LEU A 396 13.35 -13.41 -22.54
N THR A 397 14.30 -14.30 -22.82
CA THR A 397 14.04 -15.47 -23.67
C THR A 397 13.12 -16.49 -23.00
N GLY A 398 13.18 -16.64 -21.67
CA GLY A 398 12.21 -17.40 -20.89
C GLY A 398 10.80 -16.82 -21.00
N ALA A 399 10.66 -15.50 -20.89
CA ALA A 399 9.39 -14.80 -21.01
C ALA A 399 8.77 -14.94 -22.41
N ILE A 400 9.56 -14.77 -23.47
CA ILE A 400 9.09 -15.03 -24.84
C ILE A 400 8.67 -16.50 -25.03
N ARG A 401 9.45 -17.44 -24.50
CA ARG A 401 9.10 -18.87 -24.58
C ARG A 401 7.77 -19.14 -23.88
N TRP A 402 7.51 -18.49 -22.74
CA TRP A 402 6.20 -18.56 -22.09
C TRP A 402 5.09 -18.05 -23.02
N ILE A 403 5.27 -16.87 -23.64
CA ILE A 403 4.29 -16.31 -24.58
C ILE A 403 4.00 -17.30 -25.71
N GLU A 404 5.03 -17.92 -26.29
CA GLU A 404 4.92 -18.83 -27.44
C GLU A 404 4.37 -20.22 -27.09
N GLN A 405 4.57 -20.72 -25.87
CA GLN A 405 4.25 -22.10 -25.48
C GLN A 405 3.06 -22.25 -24.52
N PHE A 406 2.80 -21.24 -23.70
CA PHE A 406 1.79 -21.26 -22.66
C PHE A 406 0.77 -20.12 -22.77
N GLY A 407 1.10 -19.06 -23.53
CA GLY A 407 0.25 -17.88 -23.67
C GLY A 407 -1.01 -18.12 -24.49
N ASP A 408 -0.94 -19.00 -25.49
CA ASP A 408 -2.04 -19.34 -26.41
C ASP A 408 -2.50 -20.77 -26.10
N SER A 409 -3.52 -20.91 -25.25
CA SER A 409 -3.93 -22.20 -24.69
C SER A 409 -4.88 -22.98 -25.61
N ASP A 410 -5.56 -22.31 -26.52
CA ASP A 410 -6.47 -22.91 -27.50
C ASP A 410 -5.92 -22.93 -28.95
N GLY A 411 -4.78 -22.29 -29.19
CA GLY A 411 -4.07 -22.29 -30.46
C GLY A 411 -4.66 -21.34 -31.50
N ASP A 412 -5.47 -20.36 -31.09
CA ASP A 412 -6.13 -19.42 -32.00
C ASP A 412 -5.26 -18.22 -32.41
N GLY A 413 -4.04 -18.16 -31.88
CA GLY A 413 -3.05 -17.13 -32.15
C GLY A 413 -3.16 -15.89 -31.25
N LEU A 414 -3.99 -15.95 -30.21
CA LEU A 414 -4.13 -14.91 -29.20
C LEU A 414 -3.60 -15.40 -27.85
N ILE A 415 -3.13 -14.47 -27.04
CA ILE A 415 -2.73 -14.78 -25.67
C ILE A 415 -3.98 -14.71 -24.79
N ASP A 416 -4.24 -15.79 -24.06
CA ASP A 416 -5.42 -15.96 -23.24
C ASP A 416 -5.08 -16.33 -21.79
N TYR A 417 -6.10 -16.30 -20.94
CA TYR A 417 -5.99 -16.79 -19.57
C TYR A 417 -7.20 -17.59 -19.14
N LYS A 418 -6.93 -18.51 -18.21
CA LYS A 418 -7.93 -19.22 -17.43
C LYS A 418 -7.30 -19.54 -16.08
N ARG A 419 -7.96 -19.14 -14.98
CA ARG A 419 -7.45 -19.42 -13.63
C ARG A 419 -7.26 -20.92 -13.42
N GLY A 420 -6.13 -21.31 -12.83
CA GLY A 420 -5.82 -22.70 -12.54
C GLY A 420 -6.67 -23.28 -11.40
N GLN A 421 -7.07 -22.44 -10.44
CA GLN A 421 -7.96 -22.80 -9.33
C GLN A 421 -8.92 -21.65 -8.99
N ASP A 422 -10.03 -21.99 -8.33
CA ASP A 422 -11.05 -21.01 -7.89
C ASP A 422 -10.55 -20.00 -6.86
N SER A 423 -9.43 -20.30 -6.18
CA SER A 423 -8.73 -19.42 -5.25
C SER A 423 -7.88 -18.34 -5.94
N GLY A 424 -7.66 -18.44 -7.26
CA GLY A 424 -6.96 -17.45 -8.07
C GLY A 424 -7.87 -16.32 -8.57
N LEU A 425 -7.27 -15.31 -9.19
CA LEU A 425 -7.99 -14.19 -9.80
C LEU A 425 -8.86 -14.68 -10.97
N SER A 426 -10.11 -14.24 -11.02
CA SER A 426 -11.03 -14.54 -12.11
C SER A 426 -10.62 -13.86 -13.41
N ASN A 427 -10.25 -12.59 -13.35
CA ASN A 427 -9.66 -11.83 -14.45
C ASN A 427 -8.16 -11.64 -14.18
N GLN A 428 -7.30 -11.95 -15.17
CA GLN A 428 -5.84 -11.92 -15.02
C GLN A 428 -5.16 -10.80 -15.83
N GLY A 429 -5.94 -9.86 -16.38
CA GLY A 429 -5.42 -8.70 -17.10
C GLY A 429 -5.53 -7.40 -16.30
N TRP A 430 -5.30 -6.25 -16.95
CA TRP A 430 -5.18 -4.91 -16.33
C TRP A 430 -6.32 -4.57 -15.37
N LYS A 431 -7.52 -5.11 -15.64
CA LYS A 431 -8.69 -5.04 -14.76
C LYS A 431 -8.97 -6.43 -14.19
N ASP A 432 -8.47 -6.69 -12.98
CA ASP A 432 -8.51 -8.00 -12.32
C ASP A 432 -9.71 -8.20 -11.38
N SER A 433 -10.63 -7.24 -11.33
CA SER A 433 -11.91 -7.40 -10.60
C SER A 433 -12.85 -8.33 -11.35
N GLU A 434 -13.62 -9.15 -10.63
CA GLU A 434 -14.46 -10.21 -11.21
C GLU A 434 -15.47 -9.71 -12.24
N ASP A 435 -15.99 -8.50 -12.07
CA ASP A 435 -17.03 -7.88 -12.89
C ASP A 435 -16.48 -7.01 -14.04
N SER A 436 -15.17 -7.03 -14.29
CA SER A 436 -14.52 -6.09 -15.23
C SER A 436 -14.59 -6.48 -16.70
N VAL A 437 -14.93 -7.73 -17.01
CA VAL A 437 -15.03 -8.25 -18.39
C VAL A 437 -16.39 -8.90 -18.56
N PHE A 438 -17.17 -8.44 -19.53
CA PHE A 438 -18.53 -8.89 -19.78
C PHE A 438 -18.91 -8.68 -21.25
N HIS A 439 -19.93 -9.40 -21.72
CA HIS A 439 -20.56 -9.22 -23.03
C HIS A 439 -21.52 -8.03 -23.00
N ALA A 440 -21.91 -7.53 -24.17
CA ALA A 440 -22.84 -6.40 -24.28
C ALA A 440 -24.20 -6.61 -23.58
N ASP A 441 -24.61 -7.87 -23.39
CA ASP A 441 -25.82 -8.28 -22.67
C ASP A 441 -25.64 -8.45 -21.15
N GLY A 442 -24.42 -8.21 -20.63
CA GLY A 442 -24.07 -8.31 -19.22
C GLY A 442 -23.65 -9.71 -18.75
N ARG A 443 -23.62 -10.72 -19.63
CA ARG A 443 -23.09 -12.04 -19.27
C ARG A 443 -21.57 -11.98 -19.06
N PHE A 444 -21.07 -12.75 -18.11
CA PHE A 444 -19.62 -12.96 -17.95
C PHE A 444 -19.10 -13.97 -18.98
N PRO A 445 -17.96 -13.70 -19.64
CA PRO A 445 -17.34 -14.63 -20.58
C PRO A 445 -16.83 -15.89 -19.88
N ASN A 446 -16.89 -17.03 -20.57
CA ASN A 446 -16.24 -18.25 -20.11
C ASN A 446 -14.81 -18.32 -20.65
N GLY A 447 -13.87 -18.83 -19.85
CA GLY A 447 -12.48 -18.94 -20.27
C GLY A 447 -12.19 -20.14 -21.19
N PRO A 448 -11.05 -20.12 -21.91
CA PRO A 448 -10.00 -19.09 -21.85
C PRO A 448 -10.44 -17.73 -22.42
N ILE A 449 -9.92 -16.63 -21.86
CA ILE A 449 -10.28 -15.25 -22.25
C ILE A 449 -9.06 -14.55 -22.84
N ALA A 450 -9.15 -14.07 -24.08
CA ALA A 450 -8.12 -13.27 -24.72
C ALA A 450 -8.45 -11.77 -24.63
N LEU A 451 -7.69 -11.01 -23.86
CA LEU A 451 -7.89 -9.56 -23.68
C LEU A 451 -7.17 -8.75 -24.74
N VAL A 452 -7.80 -7.67 -25.23
CA VAL A 452 -7.26 -6.84 -26.32
C VAL A 452 -5.92 -6.19 -25.95
N GLU A 453 -5.78 -5.70 -24.71
CA GLU A 453 -4.55 -5.02 -24.27
C GLU A 453 -3.34 -5.96 -24.21
N VAL A 454 -3.57 -7.24 -23.87
CA VAL A 454 -2.51 -8.24 -23.74
C VAL A 454 -1.86 -8.49 -25.09
N GLN A 455 -2.66 -8.45 -26.16
CA GLN A 455 -2.17 -8.63 -27.53
C GLN A 455 -1.30 -7.46 -27.95
N GLY A 456 -1.69 -6.23 -27.59
CA GLY A 456 -0.87 -5.02 -27.78
C GLY A 456 0.48 -5.11 -27.05
N TYR A 457 0.47 -5.60 -25.80
CA TYR A 457 1.71 -5.81 -25.05
C TYR A 457 2.61 -6.88 -25.68
N ALA A 458 2.04 -7.95 -26.21
CA ALA A 458 2.79 -9.00 -26.88
C ALA A 458 3.37 -8.54 -28.22
N PHE A 459 2.63 -7.73 -28.97
CA PHE A 459 3.18 -7.02 -30.14
C PHE A 459 4.41 -6.20 -29.76
N ALA A 460 4.32 -5.36 -28.72
CA ALA A 460 5.43 -4.56 -28.23
C ALA A 460 6.62 -5.43 -27.75
N ALA A 461 6.33 -6.54 -27.07
CA ALA A 461 7.34 -7.51 -26.61
C ALA A 461 8.10 -8.15 -27.78
N TYR A 462 7.41 -8.63 -28.81
CA TYR A 462 8.02 -9.22 -29.99
C TYR A 462 8.88 -8.20 -30.75
N ARG A 463 8.40 -6.95 -30.90
CA ARG A 463 9.19 -5.88 -31.50
C ARG A 463 10.43 -5.53 -30.70
N ALA A 464 10.31 -5.48 -29.37
CA ALA A 464 11.45 -5.26 -28.49
C ALA A 464 12.50 -6.36 -28.67
N MET A 465 12.09 -7.63 -28.63
CA MET A 465 13.01 -8.76 -28.77
C MET A 465 13.63 -8.83 -30.16
N ALA A 466 12.88 -8.49 -31.22
CA ALA A 466 13.43 -8.40 -32.57
C ALA A 466 14.57 -7.36 -32.66
N LYS A 467 14.36 -6.15 -32.11
CA LYS A 467 15.38 -5.09 -32.06
C LYS A 467 16.59 -5.53 -31.23
N LEU A 468 16.38 -6.12 -30.06
CA LEU A 468 17.45 -6.56 -29.18
C LEU A 468 18.26 -7.72 -29.78
N ALA A 469 17.60 -8.70 -30.41
CA ALA A 469 18.27 -9.79 -31.13
C ALA A 469 19.14 -9.26 -32.26
N HIS A 470 18.62 -8.31 -33.05
CA HIS A 470 19.39 -7.67 -34.11
C HIS A 470 20.66 -7.00 -33.56
N HIS A 471 20.55 -6.26 -32.45
CA HIS A 471 21.71 -5.65 -31.78
C HIS A 471 22.73 -6.68 -31.27
N ARG A 472 22.27 -7.87 -30.88
CA ARG A 472 23.11 -8.99 -30.45
C ARG A 472 23.67 -9.83 -31.61
N GLY A 473 23.35 -9.49 -32.86
CA GLY A 473 23.77 -10.24 -34.05
C GLY A 473 22.96 -11.50 -34.34
N ASP A 474 21.89 -11.76 -33.59
CA ASP A 474 20.99 -12.91 -33.76
C ASP A 474 19.89 -12.58 -34.79
N GLN A 475 20.27 -12.59 -36.06
CA GLN A 475 19.39 -12.16 -37.16
C GLN A 475 18.21 -13.11 -37.37
N ASP A 476 18.38 -14.40 -37.08
CA ASP A 476 17.32 -15.40 -37.26
C ASP A 476 16.18 -15.15 -36.26
N ASN A 477 16.48 -14.98 -34.97
CA ASN A 477 15.45 -14.64 -33.98
C ASN A 477 14.90 -13.22 -34.18
N ALA A 478 15.73 -12.28 -34.66
CA ALA A 478 15.25 -10.94 -35.01
C ALA A 478 14.14 -10.99 -36.08
N ALA A 479 14.37 -11.73 -37.17
CA ALA A 479 13.38 -11.91 -38.23
C ALA A 479 12.14 -12.67 -37.74
N ARG A 480 12.33 -13.75 -36.97
CA ARG A 480 11.24 -14.56 -36.41
C ARG A 480 10.30 -13.73 -35.53
N TRP A 481 10.85 -12.97 -34.59
CA TRP A 481 10.04 -12.18 -33.67
C TRP A 481 9.39 -10.97 -34.36
N ALA A 482 10.05 -10.37 -35.36
CA ALA A 482 9.40 -9.36 -36.20
C ALA A 482 8.17 -9.92 -36.94
N ALA A 483 8.27 -11.13 -37.49
CA ALA A 483 7.15 -11.79 -38.15
C ALA A 483 6.01 -12.13 -37.15
N ARG A 484 6.33 -12.58 -35.94
CA ARG A 484 5.34 -12.83 -34.88
C ARG A 484 4.61 -11.56 -34.45
N ALA A 485 5.29 -10.42 -34.39
CA ALA A 485 4.65 -9.13 -34.12
C ALA A 485 3.60 -8.81 -35.21
N GLU A 486 3.93 -8.93 -36.48
CA GLU A 486 2.95 -8.68 -37.55
C GLU A 486 1.79 -9.67 -37.52
N GLN A 487 2.05 -10.95 -37.24
CA GLN A 487 1.01 -11.97 -37.11
C GLN A 487 -0.03 -11.62 -36.02
N ILE A 488 0.43 -11.22 -34.82
CA ILE A 488 -0.51 -10.86 -33.75
C ILE A 488 -1.28 -9.58 -34.08
N ARG A 489 -0.61 -8.59 -34.70
CA ARG A 489 -1.28 -7.35 -35.17
C ARG A 489 -2.41 -7.68 -36.14
N GLU A 490 -2.15 -8.49 -37.17
CA GLU A 490 -3.16 -8.88 -38.16
C GLU A 490 -4.31 -9.68 -37.53
N THR A 491 -4.02 -10.56 -36.57
CA THR A 491 -5.07 -11.29 -35.84
C THR A 491 -5.94 -10.36 -35.00
N VAL A 492 -5.35 -9.37 -34.32
CA VAL A 492 -6.10 -8.36 -33.55
C VAL A 492 -7.02 -7.56 -34.46
N GLU A 493 -6.50 -7.01 -35.57
CA GLU A 493 -7.29 -6.26 -36.55
C GLU A 493 -8.48 -7.08 -37.08
N ARG A 494 -8.25 -8.38 -37.35
CA ARG A 494 -9.30 -9.26 -37.89
C ARG A 494 -10.35 -9.65 -36.84
N ARG A 495 -9.93 -9.91 -35.59
CA ARG A 495 -10.77 -10.58 -34.58
C ARG A 495 -11.41 -9.62 -33.58
N PHE A 496 -10.78 -8.49 -33.28
CA PHE A 496 -11.25 -7.54 -32.27
C PHE A 496 -11.94 -6.30 -32.83
N TRP A 497 -11.72 -5.95 -34.10
CA TRP A 497 -12.27 -4.74 -34.71
C TRP A 497 -13.79 -4.80 -34.82
N MET A 498 -14.46 -3.71 -34.40
CA MET A 498 -15.90 -3.52 -34.49
C MET A 498 -16.19 -2.33 -35.41
N GLU A 499 -16.46 -2.62 -36.68
CA GLU A 499 -16.71 -1.60 -37.72
C GLU A 499 -17.83 -0.63 -37.33
N ASP A 500 -18.90 -1.14 -36.73
CA ASP A 500 -20.06 -0.36 -36.29
C ASP A 500 -19.77 0.62 -35.14
N LEU A 501 -18.74 0.33 -34.34
CA LEU A 501 -18.34 1.16 -33.20
C LEU A 501 -17.03 1.92 -33.43
N GLY A 502 -16.35 1.68 -34.56
CA GLY A 502 -15.06 2.29 -34.90
C GLY A 502 -13.97 2.06 -33.84
N THR A 503 -14.00 0.90 -33.18
CA THR A 503 -13.09 0.56 -32.08
C THR A 503 -12.96 -0.94 -31.90
N TYR A 504 -12.19 -1.39 -30.92
CA TYR A 504 -11.94 -2.80 -30.64
C TYR A 504 -12.79 -3.29 -29.46
N GLY A 505 -13.24 -4.55 -29.51
CA GLY A 505 -13.84 -5.22 -28.36
C GLY A 505 -12.84 -5.40 -27.21
N ILE A 506 -13.33 -5.60 -25.99
CA ILE A 506 -12.43 -5.71 -24.81
C ILE A 506 -11.74 -7.08 -24.74
N ALA A 507 -12.43 -8.15 -25.12
CA ALA A 507 -11.96 -9.52 -24.98
C ALA A 507 -12.61 -10.44 -26.01
N ILE A 508 -12.04 -11.63 -26.22
CA ILE A 508 -12.68 -12.77 -26.86
C ILE A 508 -12.76 -13.89 -25.83
N ASP A 509 -13.92 -14.53 -25.73
CA ASP A 509 -14.15 -15.62 -24.78
C ASP A 509 -13.77 -17.00 -25.37
N GLY A 510 -13.88 -18.05 -24.56
CA GLY A 510 -13.52 -19.42 -24.94
C GLY A 510 -14.46 -20.06 -25.96
N ALA A 511 -15.56 -19.40 -26.33
CA ALA A 511 -16.41 -19.79 -27.45
C ALA A 511 -16.05 -19.03 -28.74
N GLY A 512 -15.03 -18.17 -28.70
CA GLY A 512 -14.64 -17.29 -29.79
C GLY A 512 -15.55 -16.07 -29.95
N GLU A 513 -16.45 -15.81 -28.99
CA GLU A 513 -17.37 -14.68 -29.03
C GLU A 513 -16.66 -13.40 -28.55
N LEU A 514 -16.78 -12.33 -29.33
CA LEU A 514 -16.22 -11.02 -28.98
C LEU A 514 -17.05 -10.37 -27.87
N CYS A 515 -16.40 -9.97 -26.77
CA CYS A 515 -16.97 -9.09 -25.75
C CYS A 515 -17.06 -7.66 -26.31
N ARG A 516 -18.21 -7.34 -26.91
CA ARG A 516 -18.48 -6.08 -27.63
C ARG A 516 -18.82 -4.91 -26.70
N VAL A 517 -17.88 -4.52 -25.83
CA VAL A 517 -18.05 -3.41 -24.87
C VAL A 517 -17.03 -2.30 -25.16
N ARG A 518 -17.50 -1.06 -25.29
CA ARG A 518 -16.63 0.11 -25.48
C ARG A 518 -15.94 0.45 -24.16
N THR A 519 -14.62 0.33 -24.13
CA THR A 519 -13.79 0.59 -22.95
C THR A 519 -12.52 1.36 -23.29
N SER A 520 -11.68 1.62 -22.28
CA SER A 520 -10.34 2.22 -22.47
C SER A 520 -9.25 1.21 -22.82
N ASN A 521 -9.52 -0.10 -22.74
CA ASN A 521 -8.54 -1.16 -22.99
C ASN A 521 -7.88 -1.06 -24.38
N PRO A 522 -8.62 -0.74 -25.48
CA PRO A 522 -8.00 -0.56 -26.80
C PRO A 522 -6.92 0.53 -26.85
N GLY A 523 -6.89 1.47 -25.91
CA GLY A 523 -5.80 2.47 -25.82
C GLY A 523 -4.42 1.83 -25.60
N HIS A 524 -4.37 0.61 -25.08
CA HIS A 524 -3.14 -0.17 -24.91
C HIS A 524 -2.65 -0.85 -26.21
N LEU A 525 -3.35 -0.67 -27.33
CA LEU A 525 -2.83 -1.03 -28.65
C LEU A 525 -1.87 0.03 -29.22
N LEU A 526 -1.72 1.18 -28.55
CA LEU A 526 -0.81 2.26 -28.95
C LEU A 526 0.65 2.07 -28.51
N PHE A 527 0.97 0.95 -27.85
CA PHE A 527 2.32 0.65 -27.34
C PHE A 527 3.32 0.28 -28.45
#